data_AF-A0A2E7NYQ2-F1
#
_entry.id   AF-A0A2E7NYQ2-F1
#
_cell.length_a   1.000
_cell.length_b   1.000
_cell.length_c   1.000
_cell.angle_alpha   90.00
_cell.angle_beta   90.00
_cell.angle_gamma   90.00
#
_symmetry.space_group_name_H-M   'P 1'
#
loop_
_entity.id
_entity.type
_entity.pdbx_description
1 polymer ?
#
loop_
_entity_poly.entity_id
_entity_poly.type
_entity_poly.pdbx_seq_one_letter_code
_entity_poly.pdbx_strand_id
1 'polypeptide(L)'
;MREYAALFAERTRPITFSSGPLIEVKIEGENLELPVRIYQQFDERVFKSLPVEAGTLYTCILTRHHDGYIRQRQLANLFNQSQPWIVPFVIWLASEYVIEILYDMEKNVDHFDAGMYAQILRENPAFYAKAKARMISYWDCYYRRTFKYKNDYVGFRLFSRWDRLVEESKKIVE
;
A
#
# COMPACT_ATOMS: atom_id res chain seq x y z
N MET A 1 -6.56 -8.08 -13.48
CA MET A 1 -5.91 -8.78 -12.32
C MET A 1 -5.90 -10.31 -12.46
N ARG A 2 -7.05 -10.98 -12.58
CA ARG A 2 -7.11 -12.47 -12.66
C ARG A 2 -6.37 -13.06 -13.85
N GLU A 3 -6.33 -12.33 -14.96
CA GLU A 3 -5.61 -12.72 -16.17
C GLU A 3 -4.09 -12.89 -15.98
N TYR A 4 -3.48 -12.21 -14.99
CA TYR A 4 -2.04 -12.30 -14.72
C TYR A 4 -1.69 -13.44 -13.76
N ALA A 5 -2.66 -14.17 -13.21
CA ALA A 5 -2.38 -15.25 -12.26
C ALA A 5 -1.55 -16.37 -12.89
N ALA A 6 -1.92 -16.82 -14.10
CA ALA A 6 -1.16 -17.82 -14.84
C ALA A 6 0.23 -17.30 -15.22
N LEU A 7 0.33 -16.03 -15.61
CA LEU A 7 1.59 -15.39 -15.94
C LEU A 7 2.53 -15.35 -14.72
N PHE A 8 2.04 -14.98 -13.54
CA PHE A 8 2.86 -15.00 -12.33
C PHE A 8 3.26 -16.41 -11.93
N ALA A 9 2.37 -17.40 -12.05
CA ALA A 9 2.72 -18.79 -11.79
C ALA A 9 3.83 -19.32 -12.72
N GLU A 10 3.86 -18.88 -13.98
CA GLU A 10 4.89 -19.25 -14.96
C GLU A 10 6.20 -18.47 -14.76
N ARG A 11 6.11 -17.17 -14.49
CA ARG A 11 7.25 -16.24 -14.58
C ARG A 11 7.89 -15.90 -13.24
N THR A 12 7.24 -16.19 -12.12
CA THR A 12 7.73 -15.86 -10.78
C THR A 12 8.12 -17.11 -10.02
N ARG A 13 9.01 -16.99 -9.03
CA ARG A 13 9.18 -18.06 -8.03
C ARG A 13 7.89 -18.19 -7.22
N PRO A 14 7.55 -19.39 -6.70
CA PRO A 14 6.34 -19.60 -5.91
C PRO A 14 6.17 -18.52 -4.85
N ILE A 15 5.04 -17.80 -4.91
CA ILE A 15 4.66 -16.80 -3.92
C ILE A 15 3.92 -17.54 -2.83
N THR A 16 4.49 -17.59 -1.63
CA THR A 16 3.79 -18.13 -0.47
C THR A 16 3.22 -17.00 0.37
N PHE A 17 1.99 -17.18 0.83
CA PHE A 17 1.25 -16.17 1.58
C PHE A 17 1.25 -16.55 3.07
N SER A 18 1.30 -15.55 3.95
CA SER A 18 1.02 -15.79 5.37
C SER A 18 -0.39 -16.37 5.55
N SER A 19 -0.56 -17.26 6.53
CA SER A 19 -1.84 -17.92 6.86
C SER A 19 -2.92 -17.02 7.50
N GLY A 20 -2.70 -15.71 7.54
CA GLY A 20 -3.66 -14.75 8.09
C GLY A 20 -4.80 -14.42 7.11
N PRO A 21 -5.89 -13.81 7.61
CA PRO A 21 -6.99 -13.37 6.75
C PRO A 21 -6.47 -12.33 5.75
N LEU A 22 -6.96 -12.43 4.50
CA LEU A 22 -6.69 -11.44 3.48
C LEU A 22 -7.36 -10.10 3.82
N ILE A 23 -6.86 -9.05 3.20
CA ILE A 23 -7.36 -7.69 3.40
C ILE A 23 -8.25 -7.37 2.21
N GLU A 24 -9.55 -7.26 2.47
CA GLU A 24 -10.54 -6.96 1.45
C GLU A 24 -10.68 -5.44 1.23
N VAL A 25 -10.76 -5.05 -0.03
CA VAL A 25 -11.03 -3.69 -0.49
C VAL A 25 -11.78 -3.75 -1.82
N LYS A 26 -12.66 -2.79 -2.09
CA LYS A 26 -13.33 -2.64 -3.38
C LYS A 26 -12.59 -1.66 -4.26
N ILE A 27 -12.30 -2.05 -5.49
CA ILE A 27 -11.69 -1.20 -6.51
C ILE A 27 -12.61 -1.27 -7.74
N GLU A 28 -13.17 -0.13 -8.14
CA GLU A 28 -14.03 -0.02 -9.33
C GLU A 28 -15.19 -1.04 -9.37
N GLY A 29 -15.75 -1.37 -8.21
CA GLY A 29 -16.84 -2.34 -8.06
C GLY A 29 -16.38 -3.80 -7.93
N GLU A 30 -15.10 -4.11 -8.13
CA GLU A 30 -14.53 -5.45 -7.92
C GLU A 30 -13.93 -5.60 -6.52
N ASN A 31 -14.07 -6.79 -5.94
CA ASN A 31 -13.39 -7.13 -4.69
C ASN A 31 -11.93 -7.50 -4.99
N LEU A 32 -11.01 -6.82 -4.30
CA LEU A 32 -9.59 -7.08 -4.30
C LEU A 32 -9.17 -7.59 -2.91
N GLU A 33 -8.40 -8.67 -2.91
CA GLU A 33 -7.86 -9.29 -1.69
C GLU A 33 -6.35 -9.10 -1.65
N LEU A 34 -5.86 -8.36 -0.65
CA LEU A 34 -4.44 -8.12 -0.46
C LEU A 34 -3.87 -9.12 0.55
N PRO A 35 -2.66 -9.66 0.30
CA PRO A 35 -2.01 -10.51 1.27
C PRO A 35 -1.43 -9.69 2.42
N VAL A 36 -1.53 -10.22 3.64
CA VAL A 36 -0.89 -9.61 4.81
C VAL A 36 0.62 -9.64 4.66
N ARG A 37 1.19 -10.76 4.20
CA ARG A 37 2.63 -10.92 3.99
C ARG A 37 2.87 -11.98 2.92
N ILE A 38 3.92 -11.80 2.13
CA ILE A 38 4.42 -12.82 1.21
C ILE A 38 5.84 -13.23 1.58
N TYR A 39 6.14 -14.51 1.36
CA TYR A 39 7.47 -15.07 1.42
C TYR A 39 7.79 -15.62 0.03
N GLN A 40 8.70 -14.93 -0.63
CA GLN A 40 9.15 -15.25 -1.98
C GLN A 40 10.65 -14.95 -2.03
N GLN A 41 11.40 -15.67 -2.84
CA GLN A 41 12.75 -15.22 -3.18
C GLN A 41 12.63 -14.18 -4.29
N PHE A 42 13.07 -12.96 -3.99
CA PHE A 42 13.06 -11.85 -4.94
C PHE A 42 14.03 -12.10 -6.10
N ASP A 43 13.54 -11.94 -7.32
CA ASP A 43 14.34 -12.00 -8.54
C ASP A 43 13.93 -10.86 -9.46
N GLU A 44 14.83 -9.89 -9.64
CA GLU A 44 14.58 -8.70 -10.45
C GLU A 44 14.44 -9.01 -11.94
N ARG A 45 14.97 -10.14 -12.41
CA ARG A 45 14.88 -10.54 -13.83
C ARG A 45 13.44 -10.82 -14.25
N VAL A 46 12.56 -11.11 -13.29
CA VAL A 46 11.13 -11.33 -13.53
C VAL A 46 10.49 -10.10 -14.18
N PHE A 47 10.88 -8.88 -13.79
CA PHE A 47 10.31 -7.67 -14.39
C PHE A 47 10.57 -7.55 -15.89
N LYS A 48 11.68 -8.12 -16.39
CA LYS A 48 12.02 -8.10 -17.82
C LYS A 48 11.13 -9.01 -18.66
N SER A 49 10.45 -9.97 -18.04
CA SER A 49 9.57 -10.93 -18.72
C SER A 49 8.09 -10.62 -18.55
N LEU A 50 7.74 -9.60 -17.77
CA LEU A 50 6.36 -9.18 -17.54
C LEU A 50 6.00 -7.99 -18.44
N PRO A 51 4.77 -7.94 -18.98
CA PRO A 51 4.17 -6.71 -19.47
C PRO A 51 4.17 -5.62 -18.40
N VAL A 52 4.12 -4.36 -18.80
CA VAL A 52 4.24 -3.20 -17.89
C VAL A 52 3.23 -3.26 -16.76
N GLU A 53 1.95 -3.49 -17.07
CA GLU A 53 0.86 -3.55 -16.08
C GLU A 53 1.02 -4.72 -15.11
N ALA A 54 1.44 -5.89 -15.61
CA ALA A 54 1.74 -7.06 -14.77
C ALA A 54 2.96 -6.80 -13.89
N GLY A 55 3.95 -6.08 -14.40
CA GLY A 55 5.10 -5.60 -13.64
C GLY A 55 4.68 -4.69 -12.48
N THR A 56 3.81 -3.70 -12.75
CA THR A 56 3.27 -2.80 -11.71
C THR A 56 2.46 -3.56 -10.65
N LEU A 57 1.65 -4.54 -11.06
CA LEU A 57 0.95 -5.40 -10.11
C LEU A 57 1.92 -6.25 -9.28
N TYR A 58 2.97 -6.79 -9.89
CA TYR A 58 3.99 -7.54 -9.18
C TYR A 58 4.76 -6.65 -8.17
N THR A 59 5.07 -5.40 -8.54
CA THR A 59 5.59 -4.38 -7.61
C THR A 59 4.65 -4.18 -6.43
N CYS A 60 3.33 -4.07 -6.66
CA CYS A 60 2.33 -3.97 -5.59
C CYS A 60 2.39 -5.18 -4.65
N ILE A 61 2.39 -6.40 -5.20
CA ILE A 61 2.48 -7.64 -4.42
C ILE A 61 3.76 -7.66 -3.57
N LEU A 62 4.90 -7.25 -4.13
CA LEU A 62 6.18 -7.19 -3.43
C LEU A 62 6.24 -6.11 -2.32
N THR A 63 5.35 -5.12 -2.28
CA THR A 63 5.19 -4.27 -1.09
C THR A 63 4.68 -5.04 0.13
N ARG A 64 4.21 -6.28 -0.06
CA ARG A 64 3.82 -7.20 1.02
C ARG A 64 4.93 -8.18 1.38
N HIS A 65 6.13 -8.04 0.82
CA HIS A 65 7.27 -8.90 1.10
C HIS A 65 7.70 -8.84 2.57
N HIS A 66 8.33 -9.89 3.10
CA HIS A 66 8.81 -9.93 4.48
C HIS A 66 10.04 -9.07 4.72
N ASP A 67 10.92 -8.98 3.74
CA ASP A 67 12.05 -8.05 3.76
C ASP A 67 11.59 -6.59 3.58
N GLY A 68 11.96 -5.73 4.54
CA GLY A 68 11.71 -4.29 4.50
C GLY A 68 12.41 -3.57 3.34
N TYR A 69 13.62 -4.01 2.97
CA TYR A 69 14.38 -3.39 1.87
C TYR A 69 13.68 -3.59 0.53
N ILE A 70 13.12 -4.79 0.29
CA ILE A 70 12.33 -5.06 -0.91
C ILE A 70 11.07 -4.19 -0.93
N ARG A 71 10.35 -4.09 0.20
CA ARG A 71 9.14 -3.25 0.28
C ARG A 71 9.44 -1.79 -0.03
N GLN A 72 10.48 -1.23 0.59
CA GLN A 72 10.91 0.15 0.39
C GLN A 72 11.31 0.39 -1.07
N ARG A 73 12.10 -0.52 -1.65
CA ARG A 73 12.50 -0.46 -3.06
C ARG A 73 11.30 -0.47 -4.00
N GLN A 74 10.31 -1.32 -3.73
CA GLN A 74 9.13 -1.41 -4.59
C GLN A 74 8.18 -0.23 -4.42
N LEU A 75 8.09 0.38 -3.24
CA LEU A 75 7.36 1.64 -3.06
C LEU A 75 7.88 2.72 -4.02
N ALA A 76 9.20 2.83 -4.19
CA ALA A 76 9.78 3.82 -5.10
C ALA A 76 9.31 3.67 -6.55
N ASN A 77 9.02 2.43 -6.98
CA ASN A 77 8.51 2.13 -8.33
C ASN A 77 7.01 2.43 -8.49
N LEU A 78 6.28 2.72 -7.40
CA LEU A 78 4.85 3.04 -7.44
C LEU A 78 4.58 4.55 -7.49
N PHE A 79 5.60 5.39 -7.30
CA PHE A 79 5.45 6.83 -7.47
C PHE A 79 5.12 7.17 -8.94
N ASN A 80 4.23 8.14 -9.15
CA ASN A 80 3.72 8.56 -10.46
C ASN A 80 2.92 7.49 -11.24
N GLN A 81 2.54 6.38 -10.59
CA GLN A 81 1.64 5.39 -11.17
C GLN A 81 0.19 5.74 -10.83
N SER A 82 -0.71 5.63 -11.81
CA SER A 82 -2.11 6.04 -11.71
C SER A 82 -3.10 4.87 -11.84
N GLN A 83 -2.74 3.70 -11.34
CA GLN A 83 -3.63 2.54 -11.36
C GLN A 83 -4.40 2.43 -10.03
N PRO A 84 -5.75 2.37 -10.03
CA PRO A 84 -6.56 2.39 -8.81
C PRO A 84 -6.23 1.27 -7.80
N TRP A 85 -5.87 0.08 -8.29
CA TRP A 85 -5.49 -1.04 -7.43
C TRP A 85 -4.17 -0.84 -6.69
N ILE A 86 -3.37 0.19 -7.00
CA ILE A 86 -2.15 0.54 -6.24
C ILE A 86 -2.49 1.11 -4.87
N VAL A 87 -3.53 1.94 -4.79
CA VAL A 87 -3.94 2.67 -3.58
C VAL A 87 -3.98 1.78 -2.34
N PRO A 88 -4.70 0.63 -2.33
CA PRO A 88 -4.77 -0.21 -1.15
C PRO A 88 -3.42 -0.80 -0.72
N PHE A 89 -2.51 -1.11 -1.66
CA PHE A 89 -1.17 -1.59 -1.30
C PHE A 89 -0.35 -0.51 -0.62
N VAL A 90 -0.39 0.72 -1.13
CA VAL A 90 0.32 1.86 -0.54
C VAL A 90 -0.25 2.23 0.82
N ILE A 91 -1.58 2.32 0.94
CA ILE A 91 -2.25 2.64 2.21
C ILE A 91 -1.98 1.57 3.26
N TRP A 92 -2.01 0.30 2.87
CA TRP A 92 -1.72 -0.77 3.79
C TRP A 92 -0.24 -0.81 4.18
N LEU A 93 0.69 -0.54 3.24
CA LEU A 93 2.12 -0.40 3.54
C LEU A 93 2.37 0.76 4.53
N ALA A 94 1.65 1.88 4.37
CA ALA A 94 1.71 3.03 5.27
C ALA A 94 1.19 2.74 6.68
N SER A 95 0.46 1.63 6.85
CA SER A 95 -0.07 1.19 8.13
C SER A 95 0.86 0.26 8.90
N GLU A 96 2.10 0.04 8.43
CA GLU A 96 3.04 -0.90 9.03
C GLU A 96 4.13 -0.21 9.86
N TYR A 97 4.88 -1.01 10.63
CA TYR A 97 5.85 -0.53 11.60
C TYR A 97 7.19 -0.09 11.03
N VAL A 98 7.43 -0.07 9.71
CA VAL A 98 8.75 0.31 9.17
C VAL A 98 8.77 1.82 8.90
N ILE A 99 9.31 2.58 9.86
CA ILE A 99 9.26 4.04 9.82
C ILE A 99 10.02 4.65 8.62
N GLU A 100 11.08 4.02 8.14
CA GLU A 100 11.87 4.46 6.99
C GLU A 100 11.02 4.50 5.72
N ILE A 101 10.15 3.51 5.53
CA ILE A 101 9.20 3.47 4.42
C ILE A 101 8.19 4.62 4.52
N LEU A 102 7.75 4.96 5.73
CA LEU A 102 6.84 6.07 5.95
C LEU A 102 7.51 7.41 5.62
N TYR A 103 8.78 7.59 5.96
CA TYR A 103 9.54 8.79 5.59
C TYR A 103 9.72 8.92 4.08
N ASP A 104 10.05 7.83 3.39
CA ASP A 104 10.15 7.84 1.93
C ASP A 104 8.80 8.17 1.29
N MET A 105 7.71 7.65 1.84
CA MET A 105 6.36 7.95 1.38
C MET A 105 5.99 9.42 1.61
N GLU A 106 6.29 9.97 2.79
CA GLU A 106 6.02 11.38 3.11
C GLU A 106 6.80 12.32 2.19
N LYS A 107 8.08 12.03 1.94
CA LYS A 107 8.94 12.82 1.06
C LYS A 107 8.43 12.87 -0.38
N ASN A 108 7.73 11.83 -0.83
CA ASN A 108 7.26 11.67 -2.21
C ASN A 108 5.73 11.73 -2.34
N VAL A 109 5.02 12.22 -1.31
CA VAL A 109 3.56 12.13 -1.24
C VAL A 109 2.85 12.87 -2.39
N ASP A 110 3.50 13.88 -2.96
CA ASP A 110 2.97 14.66 -4.10
C ASP A 110 3.05 13.89 -5.43
N HIS A 111 3.76 12.77 -5.49
CA HIS A 111 3.79 11.86 -6.65
C HIS A 111 2.65 10.84 -6.66
N PHE A 112 1.74 10.89 -5.68
CA PHE A 112 0.51 10.11 -5.70
C PHE A 112 -0.64 10.94 -6.26
N ASP A 113 -1.52 10.29 -7.03
CA ASP A 113 -2.75 10.91 -7.50
C ASP A 113 -3.71 11.16 -6.32
N ALA A 114 -3.75 12.40 -5.86
CA ALA A 114 -4.54 12.80 -4.71
C ALA A 114 -6.05 12.55 -4.90
N GLY A 115 -6.57 12.76 -6.12
CA GLY A 115 -7.99 12.55 -6.44
C GLY A 115 -8.36 11.07 -6.38
N MET A 116 -7.51 10.23 -6.98
CA MET A 116 -7.68 8.77 -6.95
C MET A 116 -7.62 8.21 -5.53
N TYR A 117 -6.64 8.64 -4.74
CA TYR A 117 -6.52 8.21 -3.35
C TYR A 117 -7.76 8.64 -2.55
N ALA A 118 -8.21 9.89 -2.70
CA ALA A 118 -9.41 10.37 -2.02
C ALA A 118 -10.64 9.53 -2.38
N GLN A 119 -10.86 9.26 -3.67
CA GLN A 119 -11.97 8.47 -4.16
C GLN A 119 -11.96 7.05 -3.57
N ILE A 120 -10.86 6.32 -3.75
CA ILE A 120 -10.76 4.92 -3.30
C ILE A 120 -10.89 4.81 -1.78
N LEU A 121 -10.29 5.73 -1.02
CA LEU A 121 -10.41 5.73 0.45
C LEU A 121 -11.83 6.05 0.92
N ARG A 122 -12.53 6.99 0.25
CA ARG A 122 -13.92 7.34 0.54
C ARG A 122 -14.88 6.20 0.26
N GLU A 123 -14.65 5.45 -0.83
CA GLU A 123 -15.44 4.27 -1.21
C GLU A 123 -15.18 3.07 -0.28
N ASN A 124 -14.07 3.07 0.46
CA ASN A 124 -13.63 1.97 1.30
C ASN A 124 -13.36 2.37 2.77
N PRO A 125 -14.36 2.94 3.48
CA PRO A 125 -14.15 3.49 4.82
C PRO A 125 -13.72 2.45 5.85
N ALA A 126 -14.23 1.21 5.76
CA ALA A 126 -13.86 0.13 6.68
C ALA A 126 -12.41 -0.34 6.52
N PHE A 127 -11.94 -0.47 5.27
CA PHE A 127 -10.54 -0.76 4.95
C PHE A 127 -9.64 0.36 5.47
N TYR A 128 -10.00 1.61 5.19
CA TYR A 128 -9.18 2.76 5.58
C TYR A 128 -9.11 2.93 7.11
N ALA A 129 -10.23 2.76 7.81
CA ALA A 129 -10.28 2.78 9.27
C ALA A 129 -9.39 1.68 9.88
N LYS A 130 -9.38 0.47 9.30
CA LYS A 130 -8.51 -0.63 9.73
C LYS A 130 -7.02 -0.29 9.52
N ALA A 131 -6.65 0.27 8.37
CA ALA A 131 -5.29 0.73 8.12
C ALA A 131 -4.85 1.80 9.13
N LYS A 132 -5.72 2.78 9.42
CA LYS A 132 -5.44 3.82 10.42
C LYS A 132 -5.28 3.25 11.83
N ALA A 133 -6.16 2.34 12.26
CA ALA A 133 -6.06 1.69 13.57
C ALA A 133 -4.76 0.88 13.71
N ARG A 134 -4.34 0.22 12.63
CA ARG A 134 -3.08 -0.53 12.56
C ARG A 134 -1.86 0.39 12.68
N MET A 135 -1.85 1.52 11.95
CA MET A 135 -0.82 2.55 12.08
C MET A 135 -0.70 3.04 13.54
N ILE A 136 -1.82 3.33 14.19
CA ILE A 136 -1.86 3.77 15.60
C ILE A 136 -1.29 2.70 16.53
N SER A 137 -1.66 1.43 16.32
CA SER A 137 -1.19 0.30 17.13
C SER A 137 0.33 0.12 17.02
N TYR A 138 0.89 0.28 15.81
CA TYR A 138 2.32 0.18 15.62
C TYR A 138 3.09 1.38 16.17
N TRP A 139 2.54 2.59 16.00
CA TRP A 139 3.09 3.76 16.67
C TRP A 139 3.15 3.56 18.18
N ASP A 140 2.05 3.09 18.80
CA ASP A 140 1.98 2.81 20.24
C ASP A 140 3.08 1.84 20.67
N CYS A 141 3.13 0.67 20.03
CA CYS A 141 4.01 -0.42 20.41
C CYS A 141 5.49 -0.08 20.23
N TYR A 142 5.87 0.55 19.11
CA TYR A 142 7.27 0.68 18.71
C TYR A 142 7.84 2.10 18.82
N TYR A 143 6.99 3.13 18.75
CA TYR A 143 7.44 4.50 18.47
C TYR A 143 6.96 5.57 19.45
N ARG A 144 5.94 5.30 20.28
CA ARG A 144 5.36 6.29 21.21
C ARG A 144 6.40 6.89 22.18
N ARG A 145 7.40 6.12 22.59
CA ARG A 145 8.47 6.61 23.48
C ARG A 145 9.34 7.67 22.81
N THR A 146 9.61 7.50 21.51
CA THR A 146 10.44 8.43 20.71
C THR A 146 9.61 9.60 20.19
N PHE A 147 8.41 9.32 19.69
CA PHE A 147 7.48 10.30 19.11
C PHE A 147 6.24 10.38 20.01
N LYS A 148 6.37 11.13 21.10
CA LYS A 148 5.34 11.20 22.15
C LYS A 148 4.05 11.84 21.66
N TYR A 149 4.15 12.86 20.82
CA TYR A 149 2.98 13.52 20.24
C TYR A 149 2.67 12.93 18.86
N LYS A 150 1.38 12.82 18.54
CA LYS A 150 0.91 12.23 17.28
C LYS A 150 1.59 12.86 16.06
N ASN A 151 1.65 14.19 16.03
CA ASN A 151 2.20 14.93 14.88
C ASN A 151 3.71 14.74 14.69
N ASP A 152 4.43 14.26 15.70
CA ASP A 152 5.88 13.99 15.59
C ASP A 152 6.13 12.70 14.79
N TYR A 153 5.17 11.78 14.78
CA TYR A 153 5.27 10.54 14.04
C TYR A 153 4.70 10.66 12.63
N VAL A 154 5.53 10.30 11.64
CA VAL A 154 5.23 10.40 10.20
C VAL A 154 3.93 9.69 9.79
N GLY A 155 3.59 8.56 10.42
CA GLY A 155 2.35 7.85 10.13
C GLY A 155 1.10 8.72 10.38
N PHE A 156 1.04 9.51 11.46
CA PHE A 156 -0.09 10.40 11.68
C PHE A 156 -0.14 11.54 10.67
N ARG A 157 1.01 12.09 10.26
CA ARG A 157 1.04 13.16 9.26
C ARG A 157 0.53 12.69 7.89
N LEU A 158 0.97 11.51 7.44
CA LEU A 158 0.46 10.86 6.22
C LEU A 158 -1.05 10.63 6.27
N PHE A 159 -1.54 9.98 7.33
CA PHE A 159 -2.98 9.71 7.47
C PHE A 159 -3.81 10.99 7.60
N SER A 160 -3.30 12.03 8.26
CA SER A 160 -3.98 13.32 8.34
C SER A 160 -4.04 14.04 6.98
N ARG A 161 -3.07 13.79 6.09
CA ARG A 161 -3.14 14.29 4.71
C ARG A 161 -4.22 13.56 3.92
N TRP A 162 -4.28 12.24 3.99
CA TRP A 162 -5.35 11.48 3.32
C TRP A 162 -6.74 11.77 3.88
N ASP A 163 -6.88 12.03 5.20
CA ASP A 163 -8.16 12.48 5.78
C ASP A 163 -8.66 13.77 5.14
N ARG A 164 -7.76 14.74 4.94
CA ARG A 164 -8.09 16.01 4.28
C ARG A 164 -8.52 15.79 2.84
N LEU A 165 -7.79 14.95 2.10
CA LEU A 165 -8.15 14.61 0.72
C LEU A 165 -9.55 13.96 0.63
N VAL A 166 -9.83 13.01 1.52
CA VAL A 166 -11.16 12.36 1.60
C VAL A 166 -12.24 13.40 1.90
N GLU A 167 -12.01 14.29 2.86
CA GLU A 167 -12.99 15.32 3.25
C GLU A 167 -13.22 16.37 2.14
N GLU A 168 -12.16 16.85 1.51
CA GLU A 168 -12.24 17.80 0.39
C GLU A 168 -12.95 17.19 -0.81
N SER A 169 -12.76 15.89 -1.08
CA SER A 169 -13.44 15.21 -2.19
C SER A 169 -14.96 15.12 -2.05
N LYS A 170 -15.50 15.18 -0.81
CA LYS A 170 -16.95 15.18 -0.59
C LYS A 170 -17.59 16.49 -1.05
N LYS A 171 -16.89 17.61 -0.82
CA LYS A 171 -17.36 18.97 -1.17
C LYS A 171 -17.44 19.24 -2.67
N ILE A 172 -16.83 18.38 -3.49
CA ILE A 172 -16.87 18.48 -4.95
C ILE A 172 -18.09 17.73 -5.53
N VAL A 173 -18.64 16.78 -4.78
CA VAL A 173 -19.75 15.92 -5.20
C VAL A 173 -21.11 16.45 -4.71
N GLU A 174 -21.10 17.35 -3.73
CA GLU A 174 -22.25 18.11 -3.22
C GLU A 174 -22.46 19.43 -3.96
#